data_AF-A0A1D2QV19-F1
#
_entry.id   AF-A0A1D2QV19-F1
#
_cell.length_a   1.000
_cell.length_b   1.000
_cell.length_c   1.000
_cell.angle_alpha   90.00
_cell.angle_beta   90.00
_cell.angle_gamma   90.00
#
_symmetry.space_group_name_H-M   'P 1'
#
loop_
_entity.id
_entity.type
_entity.pdbx_description
1 polymer ?
#
loop_
_entity_poly.entity_id
_entity_poly.type
_entity_poly.pdbx_seq_one_letter_code
_entity_poly.pdbx_strand_id
1 'polypeptide(L)'
;MHILNEFVIPLAYGYKPDLIVISTGQDSHRDDLISGLQLTEEGYGAMTSVLKKAAEELCGKRLVVELEGGYNLEALARSNYEILSALLGISGFKMDFGGIRDSTYKITEELRDTFSSYHRI
;
A
#
# COMPACT_ATOMS: atom_id res chain seq x y z
N MET A 1 -1.08 7.00 -0.67
CA MET A 1 -1.65 6.63 -1.99
C MET A 1 -0.81 7.09 -3.18
N HIS A 2 -0.29 8.32 -3.23
CA HIS A 2 0.44 8.84 -4.41
C HIS A 2 1.58 7.94 -4.91
N ILE A 3 2.58 7.64 -4.07
CA ILE A 3 3.72 6.78 -4.46
C ILE A 3 3.26 5.39 -4.94
N LEU A 4 2.25 4.80 -4.29
CA LEU A 4 1.71 3.51 -4.71
C LEU A 4 1.17 3.59 -6.15
N ASN A 5 0.32 4.58 -6.43
CA ASN A 5 -0.35 4.69 -7.73
C ASN A 5 0.58 5.18 -8.85
N GLU A 6 1.49 6.11 -8.56
CA GLU A 6 2.31 6.81 -9.56
C GLU A 6 3.66 6.14 -9.83
N PHE A 7 4.07 5.21 -8.97
CA PHE A 7 5.37 4.55 -9.07
C PHE A 7 5.25 3.04 -8.94
N VAL A 8 4.75 2.53 -7.82
CA VAL A 8 4.75 1.08 -7.54
C VAL A 8 3.84 0.30 -8.51
N ILE A 9 2.63 0.80 -8.77
CA ILE A 9 1.70 0.13 -9.69
C ILE A 9 2.22 0.12 -11.13
N PRO A 10 2.65 1.24 -11.74
CA PRO A 10 3.27 1.23 -13.07
C PRO A 10 4.46 0.26 -13.18
N LEU A 11 5.31 0.21 -12.16
CA LEU A 11 6.40 -0.77 -12.09
C LEU A 11 5.89 -2.21 -12.12
N ALA A 12 4.83 -2.54 -11.37
CA ALA A 12 4.24 -3.87 -11.40
C ALA A 12 3.72 -4.25 -12.80
N TYR A 13 3.10 -3.32 -13.55
CA TYR A 13 2.67 -3.58 -14.93
C TYR A 13 3.85 -3.80 -15.89
N GLY A 14 4.95 -3.07 -15.70
CA GLY A 14 6.19 -3.27 -16.46
C GLY A 14 6.83 -4.63 -16.17
N TYR A 15 6.86 -5.03 -14.90
CA TYR A 15 7.46 -6.27 -14.43
C TYR A 15 6.63 -7.52 -14.78
N LYS A 16 5.29 -7.43 -14.76
CA LYS A 16 4.34 -8.53 -15.02
C LYS A 16 4.52 -9.72 -14.07
N PRO A 17 4.28 -9.53 -12.75
CA PRO A 17 4.42 -10.60 -11.78
C PRO A 17 3.37 -11.69 -11.95
N ASP A 18 3.73 -12.93 -11.61
CA ASP A 18 2.77 -14.04 -11.49
C ASP A 18 2.08 -14.09 -10.12
N LEU A 19 2.61 -13.40 -9.11
CA LEU A 19 2.09 -13.35 -7.75
C LEU A 19 2.49 -12.02 -7.11
N ILE A 20 1.56 -11.38 -6.40
CA ILE A 20 1.88 -10.27 -5.50
C ILE A 20 1.85 -10.77 -4.07
N VAL A 21 2.90 -10.47 -3.30
CA VAL A 21 2.99 -10.72 -1.87
C VAL A 21 3.14 -9.37 -1.17
N ILE A 22 2.27 -9.08 -0.20
CA ILE A 22 2.33 -7.87 0.62
C ILE A 22 2.90 -8.25 1.98
N SER A 23 4.11 -7.77 2.27
CA SER A 23 4.66 -7.73 3.63
C SER A 23 3.95 -6.59 4.38
N THR A 24 2.97 -6.94 5.22
CA THR A 24 2.05 -5.99 5.85
C THR A 24 2.46 -5.67 7.29
N GLY A 25 3.51 -4.87 7.43
CA GLY A 25 3.84 -4.22 8.69
C GLY A 25 2.88 -3.06 8.97
N GLN A 26 2.37 -2.99 10.20
CA GLN A 26 1.44 -1.97 10.67
C GLN A 26 2.04 -0.98 11.68
N ASP A 27 3.36 -1.00 11.88
CA ASP A 27 4.09 -0.05 12.71
C ASP A 27 4.12 1.38 12.14
N SER A 28 3.68 1.58 10.89
CA SER A 28 3.43 2.91 10.29
C SER A 28 2.09 3.56 10.69
N HIS A 29 1.27 2.85 11.48
CA HIS A 29 -0.01 3.37 11.95
C HIS A 29 0.17 4.56 12.89
N ARG A 30 -0.72 5.57 12.83
CA ARG A 30 -0.64 6.82 13.61
C ARG A 30 -0.58 6.65 15.13
N ASP A 31 -1.13 5.54 15.62
CA ASP A 31 -1.19 5.18 17.04
C ASP A 31 -0.02 4.28 17.47
N ASP A 32 0.84 3.86 16.52
CA ASP A 32 2.07 3.12 16.82
C ASP A 32 3.22 4.11 17.07
N LEU A 33 3.86 3.99 18.22
CA LEU A 33 4.86 4.96 18.68
C LEU A 33 6.26 4.72 18.10
N ILE A 34 6.49 3.61 17.39
CA ILE A 34 7.84 3.26 16.91
C ILE A 34 8.24 4.09 15.69
N SER A 35 7.36 4.24 14.70
CA SER A 35 7.71 4.88 13.42
C SER A 35 7.46 6.41 13.40
N GLY A 36 6.53 6.90 14.23
CA GLY A 36 6.07 8.29 14.18
C GLY A 36 5.33 8.67 12.88
N LEU A 37 4.92 7.68 12.08
CA LEU A 37 4.13 7.88 10.87
C LEU A 37 2.65 8.13 11.23
N GLN A 38 1.84 8.45 10.23
CA GLN A 38 0.46 8.92 10.42
C GLN A 38 -0.54 8.13 9.56
N LEU A 39 -0.22 6.88 9.25
CA LEU A 39 -1.12 6.06 8.44
C LEU A 39 -2.34 5.64 9.27
N THR A 40 -3.51 5.61 8.65
CA THR A 40 -4.75 5.13 9.27
C THR A 40 -5.04 3.70 8.86
N GLU A 41 -5.85 3.01 9.65
CA GLU A 41 -6.44 1.71 9.33
C GLU A 41 -7.11 1.70 7.94
N GLU A 42 -7.85 2.76 7.58
CA GLU A 42 -8.46 2.91 6.25
C GLU A 42 -7.41 3.02 5.13
N GLY A 43 -6.26 3.63 5.44
CA GLY A 43 -5.11 3.70 4.54
C GLY A 43 -4.59 2.32 4.16
N TYR A 44 -4.50 1.40 5.12
CA TYR A 44 -4.13 0.00 4.84
C TYR A 44 -5.17 -0.71 3.96
N GLY A 45 -6.46 -0.54 4.25
CA GLY A 45 -7.54 -1.09 3.42
C GLY A 45 -7.52 -0.56 1.98
N ALA A 46 -7.27 0.74 1.81
CA ALA A 46 -7.20 1.37 0.50
C ALA A 46 -5.99 0.90 -0.32
N MET A 47 -4.81 0.82 0.28
CA MET A 47 -3.62 0.28 -0.39
C MET A 47 -3.82 -1.19 -0.78
N THR A 48 -4.42 -1.98 0.10
CA THR A 48 -4.76 -3.39 -0.16
C THR A 48 -5.72 -3.52 -1.34
N SER A 49 -6.72 -2.65 -1.44
CA SER A 49 -7.68 -2.66 -2.56
C SER A 49 -7.02 -2.36 -3.91
N VAL A 50 -6.08 -1.42 -3.93
CA VAL A 50 -5.29 -1.11 -5.14
C VAL A 50 -4.43 -2.30 -5.56
N LEU A 51 -3.73 -2.94 -4.60
CA LEU A 51 -2.88 -4.10 -4.88
C LEU A 51 -3.69 -5.35 -5.28
N LYS A 52 -4.87 -5.56 -4.68
CA LYS A 52 -5.83 -6.59 -5.09
C LYS A 52 -6.24 -6.41 -6.54
N LYS A 53 -6.62 -5.21 -6.95
CA LYS A 53 -6.96 -4.91 -8.34
C LYS A 53 -5.77 -5.20 -9.28
N ALA A 54 -4.56 -4.77 -8.91
CA ALA A 54 -3.37 -5.08 -9.69
C ALA A 54 -3.13 -6.60 -9.80
N ALA A 55 -3.31 -7.37 -8.73
CA ALA A 55 -3.18 -8.83 -8.75
C ALA A 55 -4.27 -9.51 -9.59
N GLU A 56 -5.49 -8.97 -9.62
CA GLU A 56 -6.57 -9.44 -10.50
C GLU A 56 -6.19 -9.29 -11.97
N GLU A 57 -5.57 -8.17 -12.34
CA GLU A 57 -5.18 -7.87 -13.72
C GLU A 57 -3.87 -8.54 -14.15
N LEU A 58 -2.88 -8.61 -13.27
CA LEU A 58 -1.52 -9.09 -13.59
C LEU A 58 -1.28 -10.55 -13.22
N CYS A 59 -1.85 -11.02 -12.11
CA CYS A 59 -1.47 -12.27 -11.46
C CYS A 59 -2.58 -13.32 -11.48
N GLY A 60 -3.67 -13.12 -12.24
CA GLY A 60 -4.81 -14.03 -12.22
C GLY A 60 -5.43 -14.17 -10.81
N LYS A 61 -5.52 -13.06 -10.09
CA LYS A 61 -6.06 -12.95 -8.71
C LYS A 61 -5.18 -13.56 -7.61
N ARG A 62 -3.91 -13.89 -7.90
CA ARG A 62 -2.97 -14.40 -6.90
C ARG A 62 -2.37 -13.24 -6.10
N LEU A 63 -2.89 -13.05 -4.89
CA LEU A 63 -2.42 -12.09 -3.90
C LEU A 63 -2.24 -12.80 -2.55
N VAL A 64 -1.10 -12.59 -1.90
CA VAL A 64 -0.84 -13.03 -0.53
C VAL A 64 -0.59 -11.81 0.33
N VAL A 65 -1.14 -11.82 1.55
CA VAL A 65 -0.93 -10.81 2.56
C VAL A 65 -0.33 -11.49 3.79
N GLU A 66 0.86 -11.05 4.18
CA GLU A 66 1.60 -11.60 5.32
C GLU A 66 1.68 -10.55 6.42
N LEU A 67 1.17 -10.86 7.60
CA LEU A 67 1.25 -10.00 8.77
C LEU A 67 2.71 -9.91 9.26
N GLU A 68 3.17 -8.70 9.56
CA GLU A 68 4.52 -8.43 10.05
C GLU A 68 4.50 -7.64 11.37
N GLY A 69 5.32 -6.59 11.49
CA GLY A 69 5.37 -5.71 12.66
C GLY A 69 4.08 -4.91 12.87
N GLY A 70 3.98 -4.27 14.04
CA GLY A 70 2.77 -3.57 14.48
C GLY A 70 2.58 -3.81 15.98
N TYR A 71 2.86 -2.80 16.77
CA TYR A 71 3.13 -2.93 18.21
C TYR A 71 2.06 -2.25 19.07
N ASN A 72 1.19 -1.46 18.45
CA ASN A 72 -0.09 -1.07 19.04
C ASN A 72 -1.18 -2.10 18.67
N LEU A 73 -1.60 -2.91 19.65
CA LEU A 73 -2.54 -4.03 19.43
C LEU A 73 -3.92 -3.59 18.91
N GLU A 74 -4.41 -2.43 19.33
CA GLU A 74 -5.72 -1.95 18.87
C GLU A 74 -5.64 -1.45 17.43
N ALA A 75 -4.60 -0.68 17.11
CA ALA A 75 -4.31 -0.25 15.75
C ALA A 75 -4.09 -1.45 14.82
N LEU A 76 -3.37 -2.46 15.30
CA LEU A 76 -3.13 -3.71 14.59
C LEU A 76 -4.45 -4.42 14.26
N ALA A 77 -5.35 -4.54 15.23
CA ALA A 77 -6.66 -5.15 15.02
C ALA A 77 -7.52 -4.38 14.01
N ARG A 78 -7.60 -3.05 14.13
CA ARG A 78 -8.35 -2.19 13.20
C ARG A 78 -7.77 -2.25 11.79
N SER A 79 -6.45 -2.22 11.66
CA SER A 79 -5.78 -2.28 10.35
C SER A 79 -5.99 -3.64 9.67
N ASN A 80 -5.90 -4.75 10.41
CA ASN A 80 -6.21 -6.08 9.88
C ASN A 80 -7.68 -6.22 9.47
N TYR A 81 -8.61 -5.62 10.21
CA TYR A 81 -10.02 -5.57 9.81
C TYR A 81 -10.22 -4.88 8.45
N GLU A 82 -9.56 -3.74 8.22
CA GLU A 82 -9.65 -3.01 6.95
C GLU A 82 -8.98 -3.76 5.78
N ILE A 83 -7.84 -4.40 6.04
CA ILE A 83 -7.15 -5.26 5.05
C ILE A 83 -8.05 -6.44 4.65
N LEU A 84 -8.63 -7.16 5.61
CA LEU A 84 -9.52 -8.28 5.35
C LEU A 84 -10.79 -7.83 4.62
N SER A 85 -11.36 -6.68 5.01
CA SER A 85 -12.51 -6.09 4.33
C SER A 85 -12.22 -5.77 2.86
N ALA A 86 -11.03 -5.23 2.57
CA ALA A 86 -10.56 -4.99 1.21
C ALA A 86 -10.38 -6.29 0.41
N LEU A 87 -9.82 -7.33 1.02
CA LEU A 87 -9.65 -8.65 0.38
C LEU A 87 -11.00 -9.30 0.04
N LEU A 88 -11.99 -9.18 0.93
CA LEU A 88 -13.33 -9.70 0.74
C LEU A 88 -14.21 -8.84 -0.19
N GLY A 89 -13.75 -7.63 -0.55
CA GLY A 89 -14.51 -6.69 -1.37
C GLY A 89 -15.68 -6.04 -0.64
N ILE A 90 -15.61 -5.93 0.69
CA ILE A 90 -16.64 -5.37 1.58
C ILE A 90 -16.22 -3.95 2.03
N SER A 91 -15.30 -3.30 1.31
CA SER A 91 -14.72 -2.03 1.74
C SER A 91 -15.75 -0.89 1.74
N GLY A 92 -15.79 -0.15 2.85
CA GLY A 92 -16.62 1.04 3.06
C GLY A 92 -15.83 2.29 3.49
N PHE A 93 -14.50 2.24 3.40
CA PHE A 93 -13.66 3.36 3.85
C PHE A 93 -13.76 4.58 2.93
N LYS A 94 -13.68 5.78 3.51
CA LYS A 94 -13.66 7.04 2.77
C LYS A 94 -12.27 7.27 2.20
N MET A 95 -12.20 7.48 0.88
CA MET A 95 -10.96 7.83 0.17
C MET A 95 -10.61 9.32 0.35
N ASP A 96 -10.58 9.79 1.60
CA ASP A 96 -10.12 11.14 1.94
C ASP A 96 -8.86 11.04 2.79
N PHE A 97 -7.71 11.09 2.12
CA PHE A 97 -6.40 10.97 2.74
C PHE A 97 -5.71 12.34 2.91
N GLY A 98 -6.47 13.43 2.77
CA GLY A 98 -5.93 14.78 2.76
C GLY A 98 -5.03 15.08 1.55
N GLY A 99 -4.34 16.22 1.62
CA GLY A 99 -3.40 16.65 0.58
C GLY A 99 -2.09 15.87 0.57
N ILE A 100 -1.50 15.72 -0.61
CA ILE A 100 -0.16 15.16 -0.78
C ILE A 100 0.87 16.21 -0.34
N ARG A 101 1.85 15.80 0.48
CA ARG A 101 2.93 16.67 0.95
C ARG A 101 3.99 16.85 -0.13
N ASP A 102 4.64 18.02 -0.17
CA ASP A 102 5.75 18.31 -1.12
C ASP A 102 6.88 17.27 -1.04
N SER A 103 7.19 16.78 0.17
CA SER A 103 8.17 15.71 0.35
C SER A 103 7.80 14.41 -0.35
N THR A 104 6.50 14.11 -0.50
CA THR A 104 6.02 12.93 -1.22
C THR A 104 6.26 13.07 -2.72
N TYR A 105 6.02 14.25 -3.30
CA TYR A 105 6.36 14.51 -4.70
C TYR A 105 7.86 14.41 -4.94
N LYS A 106 8.65 15.04 -4.07
CA LYS A 106 10.12 14.99 -4.16
C LYS A 106 10.65 13.55 -4.16
N ILE A 107 10.21 12.73 -3.22
CA ILE A 107 10.61 11.31 -3.16
C ILE A 107 10.14 10.54 -4.39
N THR A 108 8.97 10.85 -4.95
CA THR A 108 8.47 10.18 -6.16
C THR A 108 9.36 10.47 -7.37
N GLU A 109 9.82 11.71 -7.53
CA GLU A 109 10.77 12.06 -8.59
C GLU A 109 12.15 11.42 -8.37
N GLU A 110 12.67 11.42 -7.13
CA GLU A 110 13.92 10.74 -6.79
C GLU A 110 13.86 9.23 -7.09
N LEU A 111 12.72 8.59 -6.83
CA LEU A 111 12.46 7.20 -7.18
C LEU A 111 12.46 7.01 -8.71
N ARG A 112 11.81 7.89 -9.48
CA ARG A 112 11.80 7.83 -10.95
C ARG A 112 13.21 7.95 -11.53
N ASP A 113 13.98 8.93 -11.05
CA ASP A 113 15.36 9.16 -11.50
C ASP A 113 16.25 7.95 -11.20
N THR A 114 16.15 7.41 -9.98
CA THR A 114 16.94 6.25 -9.54
C THR A 114 16.65 5.00 -10.39
N PHE A 115 15.38 4.78 -10.74
CA PHE A 115 14.96 3.59 -11.48
C PHE A 115 14.89 3.77 -13.00
N SER A 116 15.15 4.98 -13.52
CA SER A 116 15.05 5.35 -14.94
C SER A 116 15.87 4.46 -15.89
N SER A 117 17.00 3.92 -15.43
CA SER A 117 17.85 3.02 -16.21
C SER A 117 17.32 1.59 -16.30
N TYR A 118 16.43 1.20 -15.37
CA TYR A 118 15.90 -0.17 -15.26
C TYR A 118 14.46 -0.28 -15.77
N HIS A 119 13.67 0.77 -15.63
CA HIS A 119 12.28 0.82 -16.07
C HIS A 119 12.00 2.17 -16.72
N ARG A 120 11.41 2.13 -17.92
CA ARG A 120 10.79 3.31 -18.52
C ARG A 120 9.40 3.45 -17.91
N ILE A 121 9.31 4.29 -16.88
CA ILE A 121 8.05 4.70 -16.24
C ILE A 121 7.62 6.02 -16.84
#